data_AF-A0A7K1IQW5-F1
#
_entry.id   AF-A0A7K1IQW5-F1
#
_cell.length_a   1.000
_cell.length_b   1.000
_cell.length_c   1.000
_cell.angle_alpha   90.00
_cell.angle_beta   90.00
_cell.angle_gamma   90.00
#
_symmetry.space_group_name_H-M   'P 1'
#
loop_
_entity.id
_entity.type
_entity.pdbx_description
1 polymer ?
#
loop_
_entity_poly.entity_id
_entity_poly.type
_entity_poly.pdbx_seq_one_letter_code
_entity_poly.pdbx_strand_id
1 'polypeptide(L)'
;DRARADGTSDALLDRLTITPDRLKAIADALREVAELPDPIGEVLRGYTLPNGLQIRQVRVPLGVVGMIYEARPNVTVDAAGLCLKSGNAALLRGSSSAYDTNVALVAVMQDGLEAAGLPRNAIQLVPGTSHDSVKHLMAARGLVDVLIPRGGAGLIKSVVEGSIVPVIETGVGNCHVYVDAAADIDKAINIIVNSKTQRVSVCNAAETLLVHADIAQEFLPKALAALKEKGVTIHGDEAIKPYCTAAGIEFAPVTQEDWFAEFYSLDLAAGIVNSVEDAIDHIRRYTSGHTEAIVSDSASAIQTFVSNVDSAAVMINASTRFTDGGEFGFGAEIGISTQKLHARGPMGLAELTSTKFIVTGDGHIRG
;
A
#
# COMPACT_ATOMS: atom_id res chain seq x y z
N ASP A 1 26.59 -3.74 11.14
CA ASP A 1 27.29 -4.56 12.15
C ASP A 1 26.41 -5.00 13.31
N ARG A 2 25.74 -4.09 14.04
CA ARG A 2 24.80 -4.44 15.11
C ARG A 2 23.77 -5.50 14.71
N ALA A 3 23.07 -5.29 13.60
CA ALA A 3 22.08 -6.24 13.09
C ALA A 3 22.68 -7.64 12.77
N ARG A 4 23.93 -7.72 12.29
CA ARG A 4 24.61 -9.01 12.06
C ARG A 4 24.90 -9.72 13.38
N ALA A 5 25.37 -8.98 14.37
CA ALA A 5 25.64 -9.51 15.71
C ALA A 5 24.37 -10.03 16.41
N ASP A 6 23.22 -9.38 16.14
CA ASP A 6 21.92 -9.76 16.67
C ASP A 6 21.25 -10.93 15.91
N GLY A 7 21.95 -11.55 14.95
CA GLY A 7 21.43 -12.70 14.18
C GLY A 7 20.33 -12.34 13.18
N THR A 8 20.27 -11.09 12.72
CA THR A 8 19.31 -10.65 11.70
C THR A 8 19.56 -11.39 10.38
N SER A 9 18.49 -11.84 9.71
CA SER A 9 18.58 -12.57 8.44
C SER A 9 19.23 -11.73 7.33
N ASP A 10 19.87 -12.39 6.36
CA ASP A 10 20.52 -11.73 5.23
C ASP A 10 19.57 -10.84 4.42
N ALA A 11 18.31 -11.26 4.26
CA ALA A 11 17.28 -10.46 3.58
C ALA A 11 16.96 -9.15 4.32
N LEU A 12 16.95 -9.17 5.65
CA LEU A 12 16.75 -7.95 6.45
C LEU A 12 18.01 -7.09 6.49
N LEU A 13 19.20 -7.71 6.50
CA LEU A 13 20.47 -7.01 6.40
C LEU A 13 20.62 -6.27 5.07
N ASP A 14 20.20 -6.89 3.97
CA ASP A 14 20.17 -6.22 2.67
C ASP A 14 19.27 -4.97 2.75
N ARG A 15 18.04 -5.08 3.28
CA ARG A 15 17.13 -3.93 3.42
C ARG A 15 17.69 -2.80 4.31
N LEU A 16 18.52 -3.13 5.29
CA LEU A 16 19.19 -2.15 6.16
C LEU A 16 20.40 -1.47 5.50
N THR A 17 20.98 -2.08 4.47
CA THR A 17 22.25 -1.64 3.89
C THR A 17 22.05 -0.41 3.00
N ILE A 18 22.78 0.67 3.28
CA ILE A 18 22.86 1.86 2.43
C ILE A 18 24.20 1.82 1.68
N THR A 19 24.11 1.67 0.36
CA THR A 19 25.24 1.79 -0.57
C THR A 19 25.25 3.20 -1.20
N PRO A 20 26.35 3.64 -1.83
CA PRO A 20 26.38 4.92 -2.55
C PRO A 20 25.25 5.05 -3.59
N ASP A 21 24.96 3.99 -4.34
CA ASP A 21 23.89 3.99 -5.34
C ASP A 21 22.51 4.11 -4.70
N ARG A 22 22.26 3.42 -3.58
CA ARG A 22 21.00 3.54 -2.82
C ARG A 22 20.84 4.93 -2.22
N LEU A 23 21.93 5.53 -1.73
CA LEU A 23 21.90 6.90 -1.21
C LEU A 23 21.58 7.91 -2.33
N LYS A 24 22.18 7.73 -3.52
CA LYS A 24 21.84 8.53 -4.70
C LYS A 24 20.37 8.38 -5.07
N ALA A 25 19.85 7.16 -5.10
CA ALA A 25 18.43 6.90 -5.39
C ALA A 25 17.49 7.58 -4.38
N ILE A 26 17.83 7.55 -3.08
CA ILE A 26 17.06 8.25 -2.04
C ILE A 26 17.06 9.77 -2.30
N ALA A 27 18.20 10.34 -2.63
CA ALA A 27 18.30 11.77 -2.94
C ALA A 27 17.54 12.15 -4.23
N ASP A 28 17.59 11.29 -5.25
CA ASP A 28 16.86 11.50 -6.51
C ASP A 28 15.34 11.44 -6.28
N ALA A 29 14.84 10.45 -5.52
CA ALA A 29 13.44 10.34 -5.14
C ALA A 29 12.95 11.58 -4.37
N LEU A 30 13.77 12.12 -3.46
CA LEU A 30 13.43 13.35 -2.74
C LEU A 30 13.32 14.57 -3.69
N ARG A 31 14.15 14.63 -4.74
CA ARG A 31 14.04 15.68 -5.78
C ARG A 31 12.76 15.51 -6.60
N GLU A 32 12.39 14.29 -6.95
CA GLU A 32 11.13 14.00 -7.63
C GLU A 32 9.93 14.48 -6.81
N VAL A 33 9.91 14.19 -5.49
CA VAL A 33 8.89 14.71 -4.57
C VAL A 33 8.85 16.24 -4.55
N ALA A 34 10.00 16.90 -4.64
CA ALA A 34 10.06 18.36 -4.66
C ALA A 34 9.39 18.97 -5.91
N GLU A 35 9.44 18.28 -7.05
CA GLU A 35 8.81 18.70 -8.31
C GLU A 35 7.30 18.43 -8.37
N LEU A 36 6.75 17.63 -7.46
CA LEU A 36 5.30 17.38 -7.42
C LEU A 36 4.51 18.66 -7.14
N PRO A 37 3.27 18.79 -7.66
CA PRO A 37 2.40 19.92 -7.34
C PRO A 37 2.16 20.03 -5.83
N ASP A 38 2.20 21.27 -5.31
CA ASP A 38 1.86 21.54 -3.91
C ASP A 38 0.35 21.40 -3.70
N PRO A 39 -0.12 20.48 -2.84
CA PRO A 39 -1.54 20.32 -2.58
C PRO A 39 -2.11 21.45 -1.69
N ILE A 40 -1.29 22.15 -0.90
CA ILE A 40 -1.77 23.05 0.14
C ILE A 40 -2.41 24.31 -0.43
N GLY A 41 -3.63 24.61 0.04
CA GLY A 41 -4.41 25.75 -0.43
C GLY A 41 -5.32 25.46 -1.62
N GLU A 42 -5.28 24.26 -2.20
CA GLU A 42 -6.20 23.83 -3.25
C GLU A 42 -7.67 24.05 -2.83
N VAL A 43 -8.47 24.70 -3.69
CA VAL A 43 -9.92 24.87 -3.47
C VAL A 43 -10.64 23.67 -4.05
N LEU A 44 -11.16 22.81 -3.18
CA LEU A 44 -11.83 21.56 -3.58
C LEU A 44 -13.26 21.79 -4.06
N ARG A 45 -13.95 22.74 -3.42
CA ARG A 45 -15.28 23.19 -3.82
C ARG A 45 -15.59 24.55 -3.21
N GLY A 46 -16.46 25.30 -3.86
CA GLY A 46 -17.00 26.55 -3.34
C GLY A 46 -18.35 26.90 -3.94
N TYR A 47 -19.15 27.64 -3.20
CA TYR A 47 -20.48 28.08 -3.61
C TYR A 47 -20.90 29.31 -2.81
N THR A 48 -21.84 30.07 -3.36
CA THR A 48 -22.47 31.20 -2.69
C THR A 48 -23.89 30.82 -2.28
N LEU A 49 -24.25 31.01 -1.02
CA LEU A 49 -25.59 30.78 -0.53
C LEU A 49 -26.56 31.86 -1.03
N PRO A 50 -27.89 31.61 -1.04
CA PRO A 50 -28.88 32.60 -1.45
C PRO A 50 -28.83 33.93 -0.68
N ASN A 51 -28.30 33.91 0.55
CA ASN A 51 -28.14 35.12 1.36
C ASN A 51 -26.85 35.90 1.06
N GLY A 52 -25.98 35.41 0.18
CA GLY A 52 -24.73 36.07 -0.19
C GLY A 52 -23.46 35.52 0.49
N LEU A 53 -23.57 34.61 1.47
CA LEU A 53 -22.40 33.98 2.09
C LEU A 53 -21.60 33.18 1.07
N GLN A 54 -20.31 33.45 0.97
CA GLN A 54 -19.39 32.73 0.11
C GLN A 54 -18.69 31.63 0.91
N ILE A 55 -18.83 30.39 0.50
CA ILE A 55 -18.26 29.22 1.16
C ILE A 55 -17.22 28.59 0.25
N ARG A 56 -16.04 28.28 0.80
CA ARG A 56 -14.98 27.52 0.12
C ARG A 56 -14.44 26.44 1.03
N GLN A 57 -14.28 25.22 0.53
CA GLN A 57 -13.51 24.18 1.19
C GLN A 57 -12.10 24.17 0.59
N VAL A 58 -11.09 24.32 1.43
CA VAL A 58 -9.68 24.39 1.03
C VAL A 58 -8.87 23.29 1.69
N ARG A 59 -7.85 22.80 0.99
CA ARG A 59 -6.91 21.79 1.48
C ARG A 59 -5.88 22.40 2.43
N VAL A 60 -5.61 21.71 3.53
CA VAL A 60 -4.65 22.11 4.57
C VAL A 60 -3.86 20.89 5.06
N PRO A 61 -2.67 21.06 5.65
CA PRO A 61 -1.94 19.93 6.23
C PRO A 61 -2.75 19.21 7.31
N LEU A 62 -2.44 17.95 7.58
CA LEU A 62 -2.95 17.24 8.75
C LEU A 62 -2.41 17.86 10.05
N GLY A 63 -1.13 18.24 10.06
CA GLY A 63 -0.42 18.81 11.19
C GLY A 63 0.89 18.05 11.44
N VAL A 64 0.89 17.14 12.41
CA VAL A 64 2.03 16.29 12.77
C VAL A 64 1.75 14.83 12.40
N VAL A 65 2.57 14.30 11.50
CA VAL A 65 2.49 12.90 11.04
C VAL A 65 3.56 12.07 11.74
N GLY A 66 3.12 11.05 12.50
CA GLY A 66 3.99 10.08 13.13
C GLY A 66 4.18 8.82 12.29
N MET A 67 5.41 8.55 11.86
CA MET A 67 5.75 7.37 11.06
C MET A 67 6.38 6.30 11.92
N ILE A 68 5.81 5.10 11.96
CA ILE A 68 6.39 3.94 12.66
C ILE A 68 6.79 2.91 11.62
N TYR A 69 8.09 2.64 11.45
CA TYR A 69 8.56 1.78 10.35
C TYR A 69 9.72 0.87 10.74
N GLU A 70 9.91 -0.19 9.94
CA GLU A 70 10.91 -1.23 10.21
C GLU A 70 11.88 -1.46 9.05
N ALA A 71 13.14 -1.72 9.40
CA ALA A 71 14.17 -2.34 8.58
C ALA A 71 14.42 -1.71 7.19
N ARG A 72 14.12 -0.41 7.01
CA ARG A 72 14.31 0.33 5.76
C ARG A 72 14.72 1.78 6.04
N PRO A 73 16.02 2.11 6.08
CA PRO A 73 16.46 3.47 6.40
C PRO A 73 16.03 4.52 5.37
N ASN A 74 15.80 4.15 4.10
CA ASN A 74 15.28 5.05 3.06
C ASN A 74 13.93 5.68 3.43
N VAL A 75 13.07 4.92 4.11
CA VAL A 75 11.73 5.38 4.55
C VAL A 75 11.83 6.62 5.43
N THR A 76 12.94 6.81 6.16
CA THR A 76 13.22 8.03 6.93
C THR A 76 13.13 9.28 6.05
N VAL A 77 13.75 9.24 4.87
CA VAL A 77 13.81 10.38 3.94
C VAL A 77 12.54 10.48 3.13
N ASP A 78 12.05 9.35 2.60
CA ASP A 78 10.84 9.32 1.77
C ASP A 78 9.63 9.89 2.52
N ALA A 79 9.41 9.42 3.76
CA ALA A 79 8.29 9.88 4.56
C ALA A 79 8.46 11.34 5.02
N ALA A 80 9.68 11.75 5.38
CA ALA A 80 9.95 13.14 5.74
C ALA A 80 9.72 14.10 4.57
N GLY A 81 10.17 13.74 3.37
CA GLY A 81 10.00 14.52 2.15
C GLY A 81 8.52 14.72 1.81
N LEU A 82 7.74 13.63 1.83
CA LEU A 82 6.29 13.67 1.59
C LEU A 82 5.56 14.51 2.64
N CYS A 83 5.90 14.35 3.93
CA CYS A 83 5.31 15.14 5.01
C CYS A 83 5.60 16.64 4.82
N LEU A 84 6.86 17.01 4.59
CA LEU A 84 7.24 18.40 4.39
C LEU A 84 6.55 19.02 3.17
N LYS A 85 6.54 18.29 2.05
CA LYS A 85 5.91 18.77 0.80
C LYS A 85 4.40 18.94 0.95
N SER A 86 3.74 18.15 1.80
CA SER A 86 2.33 18.31 2.17
C SER A 86 2.11 19.24 3.36
N GLY A 87 3.13 20.01 3.77
CA GLY A 87 3.04 21.02 4.82
C GLY A 87 2.92 20.47 6.26
N ASN A 88 3.24 19.19 6.47
CA ASN A 88 3.21 18.51 7.75
C ASN A 88 4.60 18.50 8.41
N ALA A 89 4.62 18.49 9.74
CA ALA A 89 5.81 18.07 10.48
C ALA A 89 5.88 16.52 10.53
N ALA A 90 7.09 15.98 10.42
CA ALA A 90 7.35 14.55 10.45
C ALA A 90 7.97 14.11 11.77
N LEU A 91 7.35 13.13 12.43
CA LEU A 91 7.86 12.49 13.64
C LEU A 91 8.15 11.01 13.35
N LEU A 92 9.42 10.67 13.24
CA LEU A 92 9.90 9.40 12.66
C LEU A 92 10.35 8.43 13.75
N ARG A 93 9.80 7.22 13.76
CA ARG A 93 10.24 6.11 14.63
C ARG A 93 10.57 4.90 13.76
N GLY A 94 11.85 4.75 13.42
CA GLY A 94 12.38 3.57 12.76
C GLY A 94 12.75 2.43 13.72
N SER A 95 13.11 1.26 13.18
CA SER A 95 13.61 0.14 13.99
C SER A 95 14.95 0.45 14.65
N SER A 96 15.20 -0.17 15.81
CA SER A 96 16.46 -0.05 16.54
C SER A 96 17.69 -0.46 15.72
N SER A 97 17.50 -1.42 14.82
CA SER A 97 18.53 -1.92 13.89
C SER A 97 19.02 -0.86 12.88
N ALA A 98 18.22 0.18 12.61
CA ALA A 98 18.55 1.28 11.70
C ALA A 98 18.81 2.60 12.44
N TYR A 99 18.83 2.60 13.77
CA TYR A 99 18.80 3.82 14.58
C TYR A 99 19.92 4.82 14.21
N ASP A 100 21.17 4.37 14.19
CA ASP A 100 22.32 5.26 13.90
C ASP A 100 22.24 5.86 12.48
N THR A 101 21.80 5.05 11.50
CA THR A 101 21.58 5.52 10.13
C THR A 101 20.46 6.56 10.07
N ASN A 102 19.34 6.31 10.75
CA ASN A 102 18.21 7.23 10.78
C ASN A 102 18.58 8.55 11.47
N VAL A 103 19.38 8.51 12.54
CA VAL A 103 19.91 9.72 13.19
C VAL A 103 20.73 10.55 12.21
N ALA A 104 21.65 9.92 11.46
CA ALA A 104 22.47 10.63 10.47
C ALA A 104 21.62 11.23 9.34
N LEU A 105 20.65 10.48 8.82
CA LEU A 105 19.73 10.97 7.77
C LEU A 105 18.90 12.16 8.26
N VAL A 106 18.33 12.08 9.46
CA VAL A 106 17.55 13.17 10.05
C VAL A 106 18.41 14.40 10.27
N ALA A 107 19.65 14.26 10.76
CA ALA A 107 20.56 15.39 10.94
C ALA A 107 20.81 16.16 9.62
N VAL A 108 21.09 15.43 8.53
CA VAL A 108 21.30 16.05 7.21
C VAL A 108 20.04 16.74 6.69
N MET A 109 18.86 16.14 6.85
CA MET A 109 17.61 16.77 6.44
C MET A 109 17.32 18.04 7.26
N GLN A 110 17.61 18.01 8.56
CA GLN A 110 17.47 19.15 9.46
C GLN A 110 18.39 20.31 9.08
N ASP A 111 19.64 20.03 8.71
CA ASP A 111 20.56 21.06 8.21
C ASP A 111 20.04 21.68 6.90
N GLY A 112 19.43 20.86 6.02
CA GLY A 112 18.75 21.33 4.81
C GLY A 112 17.54 22.23 5.11
N LEU A 113 16.74 21.92 6.13
CA LEU A 113 15.62 22.76 6.58
C LEU A 113 16.11 24.13 7.06
N GLU A 114 17.13 24.17 7.91
CA GLU A 114 17.70 25.43 8.43
C GLU A 114 18.27 26.30 7.31
N ALA A 115 18.97 25.68 6.35
CA ALA A 115 19.48 26.37 5.17
C ALA A 115 18.36 26.97 4.29
N ALA A 116 17.18 26.36 4.28
CA ALA A 116 15.98 26.86 3.60
C ALA A 116 15.16 27.86 4.44
N GLY A 117 15.61 28.20 5.66
CA GLY A 117 14.88 29.09 6.59
C GLY A 117 13.66 28.44 7.26
N LEU A 118 13.58 27.11 7.24
CA LEU A 118 12.51 26.35 7.89
C LEU A 118 12.93 25.88 9.30
N PRO A 119 11.96 25.62 10.20
CA PRO A 119 12.27 25.14 11.53
C PRO A 119 12.92 23.74 11.50
N ARG A 120 14.09 23.60 12.14
CA ARG A 120 14.81 22.32 12.29
C ARG A 120 13.92 21.19 12.81
N ASN A 121 13.03 21.53 13.74
CA ASN A 121 12.12 20.62 14.41
C ASN A 121 10.90 20.20 13.57
N ALA A 122 10.79 20.64 12.31
CA ALA A 122 9.77 20.14 11.37
C ALA A 122 10.02 18.67 10.98
N ILE A 123 11.25 18.16 11.10
CA ILE A 123 11.53 16.73 11.08
C ILE A 123 12.21 16.33 12.38
N GLN A 124 11.69 15.31 13.06
CA GLN A 124 12.29 14.76 14.26
C GLN A 124 12.29 13.25 14.26
N LEU A 125 13.33 12.65 14.84
CA LEU A 125 13.36 11.25 15.20
C LEU A 125 12.84 11.10 16.63
N VAL A 126 11.91 10.17 16.85
CA VAL A 126 11.46 9.81 18.20
C VAL A 126 12.64 9.21 18.97
N PRO A 127 12.99 9.75 20.15
CA PRO A 127 14.07 9.22 20.96
C PRO A 127 13.80 7.79 21.44
N GLY A 128 14.86 6.98 21.50
CA GLY A 128 14.83 5.63 22.08
C GLY A 128 14.73 4.50 21.05
N THR A 129 15.30 3.35 21.43
CA THR A 129 15.38 2.14 20.60
C THR A 129 14.42 1.03 21.07
N SER A 130 13.72 1.21 22.19
CA SER A 130 12.79 0.21 22.73
C SER A 130 11.40 0.31 22.10
N HIS A 131 10.53 -0.64 22.43
CA HIS A 131 9.11 -0.59 22.04
C HIS A 131 8.32 0.44 22.85
N ASP A 132 8.84 0.93 23.98
CA ASP A 132 8.13 1.90 24.80
C ASP A 132 8.01 3.26 24.11
N SER A 133 9.01 3.66 23.30
CA SER A 133 8.89 4.88 22.48
C SER A 133 7.75 4.81 21.47
N VAL A 134 7.45 3.62 20.94
CA VAL A 134 6.28 3.39 20.06
C VAL A 134 4.98 3.59 20.85
N LYS A 135 4.89 3.01 22.06
CA LYS A 135 3.70 3.16 22.92
C LYS A 135 3.46 4.62 23.31
N HIS A 136 4.51 5.36 23.64
CA HIS A 136 4.39 6.79 23.93
C HIS A 136 3.89 7.56 22.72
N LEU A 137 4.40 7.25 21.52
CA LEU A 137 3.95 7.86 20.27
C LEU A 137 2.47 7.54 19.98
N MET A 138 2.05 6.28 20.14
CA MET A 138 0.65 5.82 20.04
C MET A 138 -0.29 6.49 21.04
N ALA A 139 0.24 6.98 22.15
CA ALA A 139 -0.49 7.71 23.19
C ALA A 139 -0.44 9.24 23.03
N ALA A 140 0.28 9.79 22.06
CA ALA A 140 0.54 11.23 21.93
C ALA A 140 -0.62 12.02 21.28
N ARG A 141 -1.86 11.65 21.56
CA ARG A 141 -3.05 12.32 21.01
C ARG A 141 -3.10 13.79 21.45
N GLY A 142 -3.34 14.68 20.50
CA GLY A 142 -3.31 16.13 20.70
C GLY A 142 -1.93 16.76 20.50
N LEU A 143 -0.89 15.94 20.29
CA LEU A 143 0.45 16.36 19.85
C LEU A 143 0.77 15.80 18.46
N VAL A 144 0.27 14.60 18.17
CA VAL A 144 0.35 13.93 16.86
C VAL A 144 -1.05 13.77 16.31
N ASP A 145 -1.25 14.19 15.05
CA ASP A 145 -2.56 14.20 14.40
C ASP A 145 -2.87 12.84 13.76
N VAL A 146 -1.84 12.15 13.25
CA VAL A 146 -1.99 10.83 12.62
C VAL A 146 -0.75 9.96 12.80
N LEU A 147 -0.94 8.65 12.93
CA LEU A 147 0.11 7.64 12.79
C LEU A 147 -0.05 6.85 11.50
N ILE A 148 1.08 6.51 10.90
CA ILE A 148 1.15 5.64 9.73
C ILE A 148 2.20 4.56 10.00
N PRO A 149 1.78 3.31 10.30
CA PRO A 149 2.70 2.19 10.43
C PRO A 149 3.14 1.71 9.03
N ARG A 150 4.41 1.35 8.86
CA ARG A 150 4.95 0.71 7.66
C ARG A 150 5.87 -0.44 8.06
N GLY A 151 5.38 -1.67 7.98
CA GLY A 151 6.14 -2.85 8.37
C GLY A 151 5.38 -4.13 8.11
N GLY A 152 5.72 -5.20 8.84
CA GLY A 152 4.96 -6.44 8.76
C GLY A 152 3.58 -6.32 9.42
N ALA A 153 2.69 -7.29 9.13
CA ALA A 153 1.32 -7.33 9.65
C ALA A 153 1.25 -7.20 11.19
N GLY A 154 2.21 -7.80 11.91
CA GLY A 154 2.27 -7.71 13.38
C GLY A 154 2.48 -6.29 13.91
N LEU A 155 3.36 -5.50 13.27
CA LEU A 155 3.58 -4.10 13.63
C LEU A 155 2.33 -3.27 13.36
N ILE A 156 1.78 -3.41 12.13
CA ILE A 156 0.59 -2.67 11.70
C ILE A 156 -0.55 -2.93 12.67
N LYS A 157 -0.86 -4.21 12.93
CA LYS A 157 -1.89 -4.63 13.89
C LYS A 157 -1.65 -4.03 15.28
N SER A 158 -0.43 -4.11 15.80
CA SER A 158 -0.10 -3.55 17.11
C SER A 158 -0.34 -2.04 17.19
N VAL A 159 -0.06 -1.29 16.13
CA VAL A 159 -0.29 0.16 16.08
C VAL A 159 -1.78 0.47 15.95
N VAL A 160 -2.48 -0.21 15.04
CA VAL A 160 -3.91 0.00 14.78
C VAL A 160 -4.75 -0.32 16.03
N GLU A 161 -4.48 -1.44 16.71
CA GLU A 161 -5.26 -1.86 17.87
C GLU A 161 -4.89 -1.12 19.17
N GLY A 162 -3.66 -0.62 19.28
CA GLY A 162 -3.16 -0.03 20.53
C GLY A 162 -3.13 1.50 20.56
N SER A 163 -3.38 2.18 19.44
CA SER A 163 -3.21 3.63 19.33
C SER A 163 -4.47 4.41 19.71
N ILE A 164 -4.29 5.50 20.46
CA ILE A 164 -5.34 6.51 20.66
C ILE A 164 -5.17 7.70 19.71
N VAL A 165 -3.99 7.89 19.12
CA VAL A 165 -3.77 8.75 17.97
C VAL A 165 -4.47 8.11 16.75
N PRO A 166 -5.19 8.87 15.92
CA PRO A 166 -5.76 8.34 14.68
C PRO A 166 -4.70 7.65 13.82
N VAL A 167 -5.06 6.52 13.21
CA VAL A 167 -4.14 5.73 12.37
C VAL A 167 -4.67 5.74 10.94
N ILE A 168 -3.77 5.90 9.97
CA ILE A 168 -4.03 5.46 8.60
C ILE A 168 -3.29 4.14 8.41
N GLU A 169 -4.05 3.06 8.42
CA GLU A 169 -3.57 1.69 8.28
C GLU A 169 -3.09 1.45 6.84
N THR A 170 -1.81 1.10 6.70
CA THR A 170 -1.34 0.51 5.44
C THR A 170 -1.60 -0.99 5.46
N GLY A 171 -2.20 -1.51 4.39
CA GLY A 171 -2.73 -2.86 4.40
C GLY A 171 -1.70 -3.98 4.26
N VAL A 172 -2.13 -5.17 4.67
CA VAL A 172 -1.58 -6.48 4.30
C VAL A 172 -2.11 -6.84 2.90
N GLY A 173 -1.42 -7.70 2.17
CA GLY A 173 -1.59 -7.86 0.73
C GLY A 173 -2.14 -9.19 0.22
N ASN A 174 -3.35 -9.61 0.60
CA ASN A 174 -3.97 -10.80 0.00
C ASN A 174 -4.81 -10.43 -1.24
N CYS A 175 -4.14 -10.37 -2.39
CA CYS A 175 -4.71 -9.93 -3.66
C CYS A 175 -5.14 -11.11 -4.54
N HIS A 176 -6.27 -10.99 -5.23
CA HIS A 176 -6.81 -12.03 -6.12
C HIS A 176 -6.75 -11.60 -7.58
N VAL A 177 -6.58 -12.57 -8.46
CA VAL A 177 -6.85 -12.46 -9.90
C VAL A 177 -7.93 -13.46 -10.25
N TYR A 178 -9.07 -12.96 -10.70
CA TYR A 178 -10.17 -13.76 -11.23
C TYR A 178 -10.12 -13.76 -12.77
N VAL A 179 -10.05 -14.95 -13.36
CA VAL A 179 -10.09 -15.18 -14.80
C VAL A 179 -11.49 -15.67 -15.18
N ASP A 180 -12.24 -14.80 -15.83
CA ASP A 180 -13.64 -15.02 -16.21
C ASP A 180 -13.80 -15.92 -17.43
N ALA A 181 -15.00 -16.47 -17.64
CA ALA A 181 -15.31 -17.33 -18.79
C ALA A 181 -15.03 -16.66 -20.14
N ALA A 182 -15.19 -15.32 -20.23
CA ALA A 182 -14.97 -14.54 -21.45
C ALA A 182 -13.59 -13.89 -21.51
N ALA A 183 -12.60 -14.37 -20.75
CA ALA A 183 -11.26 -13.81 -20.76
C ALA A 183 -10.50 -14.13 -22.06
N ASP A 184 -9.75 -13.15 -22.58
CA ASP A 184 -8.67 -13.43 -23.51
C ASP A 184 -7.56 -14.21 -22.77
N ILE A 185 -7.23 -15.38 -23.28
CA ILE A 185 -6.33 -16.34 -22.61
C ILE A 185 -4.91 -15.78 -22.49
N ASP A 186 -4.36 -15.21 -23.55
CA ASP A 186 -2.97 -14.74 -23.55
C ASP A 186 -2.83 -13.52 -22.62
N LYS A 187 -3.82 -12.64 -22.63
CA LYS A 187 -3.96 -11.51 -21.69
C LYS A 187 -4.01 -12.02 -20.25
N ALA A 188 -4.85 -13.02 -19.96
CA ALA A 188 -4.99 -13.59 -18.62
C ALA A 188 -3.69 -14.22 -18.11
N ILE A 189 -2.96 -14.96 -18.96
CA ILE A 189 -1.67 -15.57 -18.62
C ILE A 189 -0.64 -14.49 -18.28
N ASN A 190 -0.51 -13.47 -19.14
CA ASN A 190 0.43 -12.37 -18.91
C ASN A 190 0.14 -11.63 -17.60
N ILE A 191 -1.14 -11.39 -17.31
CA ILE A 191 -1.57 -10.72 -16.08
C ILE A 191 -1.24 -11.57 -14.85
N ILE A 192 -1.64 -12.84 -14.77
CA ILE A 192 -1.37 -13.65 -13.56
C ILE A 192 0.13 -13.86 -13.32
N VAL A 193 0.89 -14.11 -14.38
CA VAL A 193 2.34 -14.28 -14.29
C VAL A 193 2.99 -12.99 -13.80
N ASN A 194 2.62 -11.82 -14.34
CA ASN A 194 3.16 -10.55 -13.86
C ASN A 194 2.74 -10.26 -12.42
N SER A 195 1.46 -10.43 -12.10
CA SER A 195 0.90 -10.19 -10.77
C SER A 195 1.59 -11.02 -9.68
N LYS A 196 1.97 -12.27 -9.96
CA LYS A 196 2.65 -13.12 -8.98
C LYS A 196 4.17 -12.99 -8.99
N THR A 197 4.79 -12.99 -10.17
CA THR A 197 6.23 -13.31 -10.28
C THR A 197 7.13 -12.09 -10.43
N GLN A 198 6.59 -10.90 -10.70
CA GLN A 198 7.41 -9.70 -10.88
C GLN A 198 8.15 -9.32 -9.59
N ARG A 199 7.46 -9.36 -8.44
CA ARG A 199 8.03 -9.05 -7.12
C ARG A 199 7.12 -9.62 -6.03
N VAL A 200 7.56 -10.69 -5.36
CA VAL A 200 6.78 -11.34 -4.27
C VAL A 200 6.89 -10.62 -2.93
N SER A 201 7.86 -9.72 -2.78
CA SER A 201 8.14 -9.04 -1.50
C SER A 201 7.26 -7.81 -1.23
N VAL A 202 6.18 -7.60 -1.99
CA VAL A 202 5.31 -6.42 -1.96
C VAL A 202 3.85 -6.83 -1.83
N CYS A 203 3.05 -6.00 -1.18
CA CYS A 203 1.69 -6.30 -0.75
C CYS A 203 0.62 -6.28 -1.85
N ASN A 204 1.00 -6.06 -3.10
CA ASN A 204 0.08 -6.09 -4.24
C ASN A 204 0.41 -7.25 -5.22
N ALA A 205 1.28 -8.17 -4.81
CA ALA A 205 1.46 -9.43 -5.53
C ALA A 205 0.17 -10.25 -5.43
N ALA A 206 -0.21 -10.94 -6.51
CA ALA A 206 -1.35 -11.85 -6.45
C ALA A 206 -1.01 -13.06 -5.58
N GLU A 207 -1.87 -13.35 -4.61
CA GLU A 207 -1.74 -14.50 -3.71
C GLU A 207 -2.77 -15.59 -4.00
N THR A 208 -3.86 -15.22 -4.71
CA THR A 208 -4.91 -16.16 -5.13
C THR A 208 -5.27 -16.01 -6.61
N LEU A 209 -5.37 -17.13 -7.33
CA LEU A 209 -5.92 -17.24 -8.69
C LEU A 209 -7.27 -17.97 -8.66
N LEU A 210 -8.33 -17.30 -9.10
CA LEU A 210 -9.65 -17.91 -9.30
C LEU A 210 -9.93 -18.03 -10.79
N VAL A 211 -10.38 -19.21 -11.25
CA VAL A 211 -10.65 -19.46 -12.67
C VAL A 211 -12.07 -19.92 -12.87
N HIS A 212 -12.79 -19.31 -13.81
CA HIS A 212 -14.13 -19.76 -14.16
C HIS A 212 -14.09 -21.17 -14.80
N ALA A 213 -15.00 -22.06 -14.39
CA ALA A 213 -15.06 -23.45 -14.86
C ALA A 213 -15.08 -23.58 -16.40
N ASP A 214 -15.90 -22.77 -17.08
CA ASP A 214 -16.04 -22.79 -18.55
C ASP A 214 -14.76 -22.51 -19.35
N ILE A 215 -13.80 -21.74 -18.83
CA ILE A 215 -12.52 -21.46 -19.51
C ILE A 215 -11.37 -22.35 -19.00
N ALA A 216 -11.56 -23.03 -17.87
CA ALA A 216 -10.51 -23.76 -17.16
C ALA A 216 -9.77 -24.76 -18.05
N GLN A 217 -10.50 -25.49 -18.91
CA GLN A 217 -9.90 -26.52 -19.78
C GLN A 217 -8.91 -25.95 -20.80
N GLU A 218 -9.15 -24.74 -21.30
CA GLU A 218 -8.29 -24.11 -22.30
C GLU A 218 -7.19 -23.25 -21.66
N PHE A 219 -7.53 -22.54 -20.59
CA PHE A 219 -6.64 -21.59 -19.92
C PHE A 219 -5.61 -22.28 -19.02
N LEU A 220 -6.03 -23.17 -18.12
CA LEU A 220 -5.17 -23.72 -17.06
C LEU A 220 -3.93 -24.45 -17.60
N PRO A 221 -3.99 -25.30 -18.64
CA PRO A 221 -2.79 -25.96 -19.14
C PRO A 221 -1.69 -24.98 -19.57
N LYS A 222 -2.07 -23.87 -20.21
CA LYS A 222 -1.14 -22.83 -20.68
C LYS A 222 -0.63 -21.97 -19.51
N ALA A 223 -1.54 -21.54 -18.62
CA ALA A 223 -1.19 -20.71 -17.47
C ALA A 223 -0.27 -21.44 -16.49
N LEU A 224 -0.57 -22.70 -16.17
CA LEU A 224 0.25 -23.51 -15.24
C LEU A 224 1.63 -23.83 -15.83
N ALA A 225 1.75 -24.03 -17.15
CA ALA A 225 3.05 -24.15 -17.80
C ALA A 225 3.90 -22.88 -17.63
N ALA A 226 3.30 -21.70 -17.88
CA ALA A 226 3.99 -20.42 -17.71
C ALA A 226 4.38 -20.12 -16.26
N LEU A 227 3.51 -20.44 -15.29
CA LEU A 227 3.80 -20.29 -13.86
C LEU A 227 4.91 -21.26 -13.39
N LYS A 228 4.91 -22.50 -13.90
CA LYS A 228 5.97 -23.48 -13.64
C LYS A 228 7.33 -23.00 -14.12
N GLU A 229 7.43 -22.38 -15.29
CA GLU A 229 8.67 -21.78 -15.80
C GLU A 229 9.23 -20.69 -14.87
N LYS A 230 8.37 -20.06 -14.06
CA LYS A 230 8.75 -19.07 -13.05
C LYS A 230 9.01 -19.68 -11.67
N GLY A 231 8.87 -21.00 -11.51
CA GLY A 231 9.09 -21.70 -10.24
C GLY A 231 7.96 -21.48 -9.22
N VAL A 232 6.74 -21.27 -9.69
CA VAL A 232 5.55 -21.12 -8.82
C VAL A 232 5.10 -22.47 -8.29
N THR A 233 4.74 -22.49 -7.01
CA THR A 233 4.08 -23.63 -6.33
C THR A 233 2.60 -23.33 -6.18
N ILE A 234 1.74 -24.26 -6.60
CA ILE A 234 0.29 -24.09 -6.52
C ILE A 234 -0.25 -24.74 -5.24
N HIS A 235 -0.95 -23.94 -4.44
CA HIS A 235 -1.79 -24.43 -3.35
C HIS A 235 -3.22 -24.52 -3.89
N GLY A 236 -3.65 -25.70 -4.33
CA GLY A 236 -4.88 -25.82 -5.10
C GLY A 236 -5.96 -26.71 -4.48
N ASP A 237 -7.22 -26.44 -4.84
CA ASP A 237 -8.34 -27.31 -4.54
C ASP A 237 -8.31 -28.62 -5.37
N GLU A 238 -9.23 -29.55 -5.07
CA GLU A 238 -9.32 -30.81 -5.82
C GLU A 238 -9.75 -30.61 -7.29
N ALA A 239 -10.37 -29.48 -7.63
CA ALA A 239 -10.82 -29.19 -8.99
C ALA A 239 -9.64 -28.78 -9.90
N ILE A 240 -8.65 -28.06 -9.38
CA ILE A 240 -7.46 -27.63 -10.15
C ILE A 240 -6.35 -28.69 -10.19
N LYS A 241 -6.34 -29.64 -9.25
CA LYS A 241 -5.32 -30.68 -9.09
C LYS A 241 -5.04 -31.53 -10.35
N PRO A 242 -6.03 -31.97 -11.14
CA PRO A 242 -5.76 -32.70 -12.39
C PRO A 242 -4.95 -31.87 -13.39
N TYR A 243 -5.21 -30.56 -13.49
CA TYR A 243 -4.47 -29.65 -14.36
C TYR A 243 -3.04 -29.46 -13.89
N CYS A 244 -2.84 -29.31 -12.57
CA CYS A 244 -1.51 -29.19 -11.97
C CYS A 244 -0.66 -30.45 -12.22
N THR A 245 -1.27 -31.63 -12.03
CA THR A 245 -0.63 -32.93 -12.29
C THR A 245 -0.22 -33.06 -13.75
N ALA A 246 -1.11 -32.69 -14.69
CA ALA A 246 -0.82 -32.75 -16.12
C ALA A 246 0.29 -31.77 -16.56
N ALA A 247 0.33 -30.56 -15.99
CA ALA A 247 1.40 -29.58 -16.23
C ALA A 247 2.73 -29.96 -15.54
N GLY A 248 2.66 -30.84 -14.53
CA GLY A 248 3.79 -31.21 -13.68
C GLY A 248 4.36 -30.02 -12.91
N ILE A 249 3.51 -29.08 -12.50
CA ILE A 249 3.86 -27.97 -11.61
C ILE A 249 3.87 -28.47 -10.16
N GLU A 250 4.68 -27.86 -9.29
CA GLU A 250 4.66 -28.19 -7.86
C GLU A 250 3.27 -27.86 -7.27
N PHE A 251 2.72 -28.81 -6.52
CA PHE A 251 1.34 -28.75 -6.05
C PHE A 251 1.23 -29.22 -4.60
N ALA A 252 0.52 -28.44 -3.79
CA ALA A 252 0.04 -28.81 -2.47
C ALA A 252 -1.49 -28.62 -2.41
N PRO A 253 -2.22 -29.46 -1.65
CA PRO A 253 -3.63 -29.18 -1.37
C PRO A 253 -3.76 -27.86 -0.61
N VAL A 254 -4.66 -26.99 -1.07
CA VAL A 254 -4.93 -25.70 -0.41
C VAL A 254 -5.61 -25.91 0.94
N THR A 255 -5.14 -25.22 1.96
CA THR A 255 -5.74 -25.18 3.29
C THR A 255 -6.66 -23.97 3.45
N GLN A 256 -7.39 -23.89 4.57
CA GLN A 256 -8.19 -22.68 4.84
C GLN A 256 -7.30 -21.47 5.08
N GLU A 257 -6.16 -21.68 5.72
CA GLU A 257 -5.16 -20.66 6.04
C GLU A 257 -4.49 -20.11 4.78
N ASP A 258 -4.23 -20.96 3.78
CA ASP A 258 -3.65 -20.54 2.49
C ASP A 258 -4.53 -19.50 1.78
N TRP A 259 -5.86 -19.61 1.87
CA TRP A 259 -6.76 -18.61 1.28
C TRP A 259 -6.67 -17.24 1.96
N PHE A 260 -6.25 -17.17 3.22
CA PHE A 260 -6.01 -15.91 3.94
C PHE A 260 -4.56 -15.43 3.85
N ALA A 261 -3.67 -16.21 3.23
CA ALA A 261 -2.24 -15.99 3.33
C ALA A 261 -1.74 -14.90 2.38
N GLU A 262 -0.81 -14.08 2.88
CA GLU A 262 0.15 -13.36 2.07
C GLU A 262 1.48 -14.15 2.15
N PHE A 263 1.86 -14.82 1.07
CA PHE A 263 2.92 -15.83 1.08
C PHE A 263 4.32 -15.22 1.11
N TYR A 264 4.50 -14.05 0.47
CA TYR A 264 5.82 -13.42 0.25
C TYR A 264 6.84 -14.31 -0.49
N SER A 265 6.37 -15.33 -1.19
CA SER A 265 7.13 -16.33 -1.93
C SER A 265 6.49 -16.55 -3.30
N LEU A 266 6.97 -17.55 -4.06
CA LEU A 266 6.36 -17.97 -5.31
C LEU A 266 5.21 -18.98 -5.10
N ASP A 267 4.66 -19.11 -3.90
CA ASP A 267 3.46 -19.90 -3.62
C ASP A 267 2.20 -19.14 -4.05
N LEU A 268 1.24 -19.80 -4.70
CA LEU A 268 0.01 -19.19 -5.19
C LEU A 268 -1.18 -20.11 -4.88
N ALA A 269 -2.15 -19.61 -4.12
CA ALA A 269 -3.41 -20.31 -3.93
C ALA A 269 -4.23 -20.28 -5.22
N ALA A 270 -4.90 -21.38 -5.57
CA ALA A 270 -5.65 -21.44 -6.82
C ALA A 270 -6.89 -22.33 -6.75
N GLY A 271 -7.99 -21.90 -7.36
CA GLY A 271 -9.25 -22.63 -7.35
C GLY A 271 -10.12 -22.36 -8.57
N ILE A 272 -11.09 -23.25 -8.79
CA ILE A 272 -12.07 -23.13 -9.87
C ILE A 272 -13.43 -22.71 -9.29
N VAL A 273 -14.06 -21.70 -9.88
CA VAL A 273 -15.37 -21.16 -9.49
C VAL A 273 -16.36 -21.24 -10.66
N ASN A 274 -17.67 -21.25 -10.39
CA ASN A 274 -18.67 -21.48 -11.45
C ASN A 274 -19.26 -20.20 -12.03
N SER A 275 -18.97 -19.04 -11.42
CA SER A 275 -19.54 -17.76 -11.81
C SER A 275 -18.70 -16.59 -11.29
N VAL A 276 -18.98 -15.38 -11.77
CA VAL A 276 -18.41 -14.14 -11.22
C VAL A 276 -18.91 -13.91 -9.79
N GLU A 277 -20.13 -14.31 -9.46
CA GLU A 277 -20.68 -14.23 -8.10
C GLU A 277 -19.91 -15.12 -7.12
N ASP A 278 -19.59 -16.36 -7.51
CA ASP A 278 -18.77 -17.27 -6.69
C ASP A 278 -17.37 -16.67 -6.44
N ALA A 279 -16.78 -16.05 -7.47
CA ALA A 279 -15.49 -15.36 -7.37
C ALA A 279 -15.56 -14.18 -6.39
N ILE A 280 -16.60 -13.36 -6.49
CA ILE A 280 -16.85 -12.22 -5.59
C ILE A 280 -17.04 -12.70 -4.15
N ASP A 281 -17.80 -13.76 -3.92
CA ASP A 281 -18.05 -14.29 -2.59
C ASP A 281 -16.78 -14.89 -1.96
N HIS A 282 -15.93 -15.52 -2.76
CA HIS A 282 -14.59 -15.91 -2.34
C HIS A 282 -13.76 -14.68 -1.94
N ILE A 283 -13.65 -13.69 -2.82
CA ILE A 283 -12.86 -12.48 -2.58
C ILE A 283 -13.35 -11.78 -1.31
N ARG A 284 -14.66 -11.56 -1.14
CA ARG A 284 -15.24 -10.93 0.05
C ARG A 284 -14.87 -11.62 1.36
N ARG A 285 -14.69 -12.95 1.31
CA ARG A 285 -14.34 -13.74 2.49
C ARG A 285 -12.86 -13.65 2.83
N TYR A 286 -11.99 -13.59 1.83
CA TYR A 286 -10.55 -13.83 2.00
C TYR A 286 -9.66 -12.62 1.72
N THR A 287 -10.16 -11.61 1.01
CA THR A 287 -9.42 -10.37 0.69
C THR A 287 -8.96 -9.61 1.93
N SER A 288 -7.80 -8.96 1.82
CA SER A 288 -7.37 -7.91 2.75
C SER A 288 -7.91 -6.51 2.38
N GLY A 289 -8.73 -6.42 1.34
CA GLY A 289 -9.25 -5.16 0.80
C GLY A 289 -8.21 -4.36 0.03
N HIS A 290 -7.12 -4.98 -0.44
CA HIS A 290 -6.00 -4.31 -1.10
C HIS A 290 -6.25 -4.13 -2.60
N THR A 291 -5.93 -5.13 -3.42
CA THR A 291 -6.08 -5.06 -4.88
C THR A 291 -6.70 -6.33 -5.40
N GLU A 292 -7.76 -6.20 -6.19
CA GLU A 292 -8.43 -7.35 -6.80
C GLU A 292 -8.57 -7.14 -8.30
N ALA A 293 -8.28 -8.16 -9.09
CA ALA A 293 -8.31 -8.07 -10.55
C ALA A 293 -9.35 -9.03 -11.15
N ILE A 294 -10.06 -8.55 -12.16
CA ILE A 294 -10.82 -9.38 -13.11
C ILE A 294 -10.17 -9.31 -14.49
N VAL A 295 -10.03 -10.45 -15.14
CA VAL A 295 -9.69 -10.56 -16.57
C VAL A 295 -10.91 -11.09 -17.32
N SER A 296 -11.49 -10.28 -18.20
CA SER A 296 -12.69 -10.60 -18.97
C SER A 296 -12.86 -9.63 -20.14
N ASP A 297 -13.47 -10.07 -21.24
CA ASP A 297 -14.01 -9.18 -22.28
C ASP A 297 -15.56 -9.05 -22.20
N SER A 298 -16.18 -9.66 -21.18
CA SER A 298 -17.62 -9.51 -20.90
C SER A 298 -17.90 -8.25 -20.10
N ALA A 299 -18.58 -7.28 -20.74
CA ALA A 299 -18.97 -6.03 -20.09
C ALA A 299 -19.88 -6.25 -18.87
N SER A 300 -20.74 -7.28 -18.89
CA SER A 300 -21.62 -7.58 -17.76
C SER A 300 -20.84 -8.16 -16.57
N ALA A 301 -19.91 -9.09 -16.81
CA ALA A 301 -19.08 -9.67 -15.75
C ALA A 301 -18.19 -8.61 -15.09
N ILE A 302 -17.57 -7.75 -15.90
CA ILE A 302 -16.77 -6.61 -15.42
C ILE A 302 -17.60 -5.70 -14.55
N GLN A 303 -18.78 -5.27 -15.02
CA GLN A 303 -19.63 -4.37 -14.25
C GLN A 303 -20.07 -5.03 -12.93
N THR A 304 -20.44 -6.31 -12.95
CA THR A 304 -20.80 -7.05 -11.73
C THR A 304 -19.64 -7.08 -10.75
N PHE A 305 -18.43 -7.43 -11.18
CA PHE A 305 -17.24 -7.49 -10.34
C PHE A 305 -16.91 -6.14 -9.70
N VAL A 306 -16.77 -5.09 -10.52
CA VAL A 306 -16.44 -3.73 -10.07
C VAL A 306 -17.47 -3.17 -9.10
N SER A 307 -18.75 -3.49 -9.29
CA SER A 307 -19.82 -2.98 -8.41
C SER A 307 -19.87 -3.69 -7.05
N ASN A 308 -19.23 -4.85 -6.92
CA ASN A 308 -19.44 -5.77 -5.79
C ASN A 308 -18.18 -6.09 -5.00
N VAL A 309 -17.00 -5.84 -5.57
CA VAL A 309 -15.69 -5.98 -4.91
C VAL A 309 -15.32 -4.65 -4.24
N ASP A 310 -15.11 -4.71 -2.93
CA ASP A 310 -14.87 -3.54 -2.09
C ASP A 310 -13.42 -3.50 -1.60
N SER A 311 -12.50 -3.26 -2.53
CA SER A 311 -11.05 -3.16 -2.28
C SER A 311 -10.50 -1.77 -2.60
N ALA A 312 -9.28 -1.48 -2.17
CA ALA A 312 -8.63 -0.19 -2.39
C ALA A 312 -8.38 0.10 -3.87
N ALA A 313 -8.08 -0.94 -4.65
CA ALA A 313 -8.05 -0.89 -6.10
C ALA A 313 -8.75 -2.11 -6.71
N VAL A 314 -9.55 -1.89 -7.75
CA VAL A 314 -10.16 -2.94 -8.57
C VAL A 314 -9.63 -2.83 -10.00
N MET A 315 -8.92 -3.84 -10.45
CA MET A 315 -8.26 -3.89 -11.75
C MET A 315 -9.14 -4.60 -12.77
N ILE A 316 -9.25 -4.04 -13.97
CA ILE A 316 -9.92 -4.66 -15.11
C ILE A 316 -8.84 -4.91 -16.16
N ASN A 317 -8.61 -6.16 -16.52
CA ASN A 317 -7.64 -6.53 -17.55
C ASN A 317 -6.23 -5.95 -17.31
N ALA A 318 -5.83 -5.82 -16.04
CA ALA A 318 -4.54 -5.28 -15.63
C ALA A 318 -3.99 -6.06 -14.42
N SER A 319 -2.67 -6.03 -14.26
CA SER A 319 -1.99 -6.66 -13.11
C SER A 319 -2.31 -5.94 -11.81
N THR A 320 -2.38 -6.70 -10.71
CA THR A 320 -2.47 -6.16 -9.35
C THR A 320 -1.24 -5.32 -8.97
N ARG A 321 -0.10 -5.55 -9.66
CA ARG A 321 1.17 -4.83 -9.42
C ARG A 321 1.12 -3.34 -9.71
N PHE A 322 0.12 -2.88 -10.44
CA PHE A 322 -0.09 -1.46 -10.73
C PHE A 322 -0.65 -0.67 -9.54
N THR A 323 -1.10 -1.28 -8.44
CA THR A 323 -1.44 -0.53 -7.22
C THR A 323 -0.17 -0.01 -6.56
N ASP A 324 0.30 1.13 -7.03
CA ASP A 324 1.52 1.81 -6.63
C ASP A 324 1.36 3.30 -7.01
N GLY A 325 1.76 4.21 -6.12
CA GLY A 325 1.60 5.64 -6.33
C GLY A 325 2.34 6.18 -7.56
N GLY A 326 3.51 5.63 -7.89
CA GLY A 326 4.23 6.00 -9.12
C GLY A 326 3.46 5.58 -10.36
N GLU A 327 2.98 4.33 -10.39
CA GLU A 327 2.19 3.79 -11.50
C GLU A 327 0.81 4.47 -11.66
N PHE A 328 0.21 4.95 -10.56
CA PHE A 328 -1.04 5.72 -10.57
C PHE A 328 -0.82 7.21 -10.94
N GLY A 329 0.43 7.62 -11.18
CA GLY A 329 0.76 9.00 -11.57
C GLY A 329 0.80 9.99 -10.40
N PHE A 330 0.86 9.51 -9.16
CA PHE A 330 1.02 10.35 -7.98
C PHE A 330 2.49 10.75 -7.78
N GLY A 331 3.40 10.10 -8.50
CA GLY A 331 4.84 10.29 -8.48
C GLY A 331 5.51 9.64 -7.27
N ALA A 332 4.96 9.81 -6.07
CA ALA A 332 5.42 9.17 -4.85
C ALA A 332 4.25 8.77 -3.94
N GLU A 333 4.47 7.78 -3.09
CA GLU A 333 3.51 7.34 -2.08
C GLU A 333 4.17 7.11 -0.71
N ILE A 334 3.40 7.34 0.35
CA ILE A 334 3.81 6.99 1.73
C ILE A 334 3.43 5.55 2.09
N GLY A 335 2.54 4.93 1.33
CA GLY A 335 2.03 3.57 1.49
C GLY A 335 0.66 3.39 0.86
N ILE A 336 0.12 2.18 0.98
CA ILE A 336 -1.17 1.81 0.40
C ILE A 336 -2.14 1.54 1.54
N SER A 337 -3.17 2.38 1.65
CA SER A 337 -4.22 2.25 2.67
C SER A 337 -5.32 1.30 2.20
N THR A 338 -5.70 0.34 3.05
CA THR A 338 -6.86 -0.53 2.80
C THR A 338 -8.10 -0.12 3.59
N GLN A 339 -7.96 0.77 4.57
CA GLN A 339 -9.08 1.29 5.34
C GLN A 339 -9.98 2.20 4.49
N LYS A 340 -11.26 2.29 4.87
CA LYS A 340 -12.25 3.10 4.15
C LYS A 340 -12.19 4.60 4.48
N LEU A 341 -11.76 4.94 5.68
CA LEU A 341 -11.79 6.33 6.16
C LEU A 341 -10.56 7.09 5.69
N HIS A 342 -10.78 8.37 5.37
CA HIS A 342 -9.76 9.36 4.98
C HIS A 342 -9.10 9.12 3.62
N ALA A 343 -8.23 8.11 3.52
CA ALA A 343 -7.48 7.78 2.32
C ALA A 343 -7.54 6.27 2.09
N ARG A 344 -7.72 5.85 0.84
CA ARG A 344 -7.79 4.43 0.44
C ARG A 344 -7.10 4.25 -0.91
N GLY A 345 -6.23 3.25 -1.01
CA GLY A 345 -5.30 3.06 -2.12
C GLY A 345 -3.93 3.69 -1.86
N PRO A 346 -3.11 3.85 -2.90
CA PRO A 346 -1.85 4.58 -2.82
C PRO A 346 -2.04 5.96 -2.20
N MET A 347 -1.20 6.32 -1.23
CA MET A 347 -1.31 7.58 -0.50
C MET A 347 -0.23 8.55 -0.95
N GLY A 348 -0.59 9.49 -1.81
CA GLY A 348 0.29 10.57 -2.27
C GLY A 348 0.24 11.80 -1.36
N LEU A 349 0.64 12.95 -1.90
CA LEU A 349 0.66 14.22 -1.15
C LEU A 349 -0.73 14.66 -0.69
N ALA A 350 -1.76 14.47 -1.52
CA ALA A 350 -3.13 14.88 -1.20
C ALA A 350 -3.71 14.06 -0.03
N GLU A 351 -3.32 12.80 0.11
CA GLU A 351 -3.79 11.91 1.18
C GLU A 351 -3.15 12.26 2.54
N LEU A 352 -2.09 13.09 2.55
CA LEU A 352 -1.48 13.66 3.76
C LEU A 352 -2.05 15.03 4.14
N THR A 353 -3.26 15.33 3.71
CA THR A 353 -3.91 16.63 3.98
C THR A 353 -5.32 16.45 4.53
N SER A 354 -5.79 17.46 5.26
CA SER A 354 -7.20 17.62 5.61
C SER A 354 -7.82 18.77 4.82
N THR A 355 -9.03 19.15 5.21
CA THR A 355 -9.75 20.26 4.61
C THR A 355 -10.37 21.15 5.68
N LYS A 356 -10.52 22.44 5.37
CA LYS A 356 -11.29 23.37 6.21
C LYS A 356 -12.23 24.21 5.34
N PHE A 357 -13.31 24.68 5.95
CA PHE A 357 -14.19 25.65 5.32
C PHE A 357 -13.75 27.08 5.65
N ILE A 358 -13.68 27.92 4.63
CA ILE A 358 -13.53 29.37 4.73
C ILE A 358 -14.87 29.97 4.31
N VAL A 359 -15.47 30.73 5.21
CA VAL A 359 -16.73 31.43 4.98
C VAL A 359 -16.45 32.92 4.96
N THR A 360 -16.75 33.57 3.84
CA THR A 360 -16.63 35.01 3.67
C THR A 360 -18.04 35.59 3.63
N GLY A 361 -18.33 36.47 4.59
CA GLY A 361 -19.57 37.22 4.65
C GLY A 361 -19.30 38.71 4.79
N ASP A 362 -20.37 39.48 4.67
CA ASP A 362 -20.38 40.93 4.87
C ASP A 362 -21.38 41.25 5.99
N GLY A 363 -21.00 40.97 7.24
CA GLY A 363 -21.87 41.20 8.41
C GLY A 363 -23.10 40.29 8.53
N HIS A 364 -23.09 39.11 7.90
CA HIS A 364 -24.22 38.18 7.95
C HIS A 364 -24.49 37.67 9.36
N ILE A 365 -25.76 37.66 9.77
CA ILE A 365 -26.23 37.13 11.06
C ILE A 365 -27.21 35.97 10.85
N ARG A 366 -27.34 35.10 11.86
CA ARG A 366 -28.34 34.03 11.92
C ARG A 366 -29.42 34.44 12.92
N GLY A 367 -30.61 34.75 12.41
CA GLY A 367 -31.80 35.06 13.21
C GLY A 367 -32.63 33.84 13.54
#